data_AF-A0A820PPN1-F1
#
_entry.id   AF-A0A820PPN1-F1
#
_cell.length_a   1.000
_cell.length_b   1.000
_cell.length_c   1.000
_cell.angle_alpha   90.00
_cell.angle_beta   90.00
_cell.angle_gamma   90.00
#
_symmetry.space_group_name_H-M   'P 1'
#
loop_
_entity.id
_entity.type
_entity.pdbx_description
1 polymer ?
#
loop_
_entity_poly.entity_id
_entity_poly.type
_entity_poly.pdbx_seq_one_letter_code
_entity_poly.pdbx_strand_id
1 'polypeptide(L)'
;MTPFLLLCHSKWFVRCMLNHNYNLVFDFQIIYNTIEILLYYLNLWCLVLLVHKWQIQPINSMTKLFRVVFTCLSSGILLTNKHGSGIIEQCEKDLVDVAIYLTNEQRLIITTYAKDMLHLIAFEIFNNPMKH
;
A
#
# COMPACT_ATOMS: atom_id res chain seq x y z
N MET A 1 -3.72 18.74 -1.32
CA MET A 1 -4.92 18.12 -0.73
C MET A 1 -5.75 19.21 -0.08
N THR A 2 -7.06 19.29 -0.35
CA THR A 2 -7.92 20.31 0.25
C THR A 2 -8.27 19.95 1.71
N PRO A 3 -8.58 20.93 2.59
CA PRO A 3 -9.01 20.64 3.96
C PRO A 3 -10.24 19.73 4.04
N PHE A 4 -11.15 19.85 3.07
CA PHE A 4 -12.34 19.00 2.96
C PHE A 4 -11.96 17.54 2.68
N LEU A 5 -11.07 17.30 1.72
CA LEU A 5 -10.63 15.94 1.38
C LEU A 5 -9.87 15.29 2.54
N LEU A 6 -9.04 16.05 3.26
CA LEU A 6 -8.39 15.59 4.49
C LEU A 6 -9.40 15.10 5.53
N LEU A 7 -10.48 15.85 5.77
CA LEU A 7 -11.52 15.46 6.72
C LEU A 7 -12.21 14.15 6.30
N CYS A 8 -12.47 13.97 5.00
CA CYS A 8 -13.04 12.73 4.50
C CYS A 8 -12.09 11.55 4.71
N HIS A 9 -10.80 11.70 4.38
CA HIS A 9 -9.79 10.68 4.62
C HIS A 9 -9.72 10.27 6.08
N SER A 10 -9.73 11.24 7.01
CA SER A 10 -9.72 10.98 8.44
C SER A 10 -10.97 10.22 8.90
N LYS A 11 -12.17 10.62 8.43
CA LYS A 11 -13.42 9.92 8.76
C LYS A 11 -13.44 8.48 8.26
N TRP A 12 -12.99 8.27 7.02
CA TRP A 12 -12.90 6.94 6.44
C TRP A 12 -11.91 6.07 7.22
N PHE A 13 -10.73 6.59 7.54
CA PHE A 13 -9.70 5.85 8.28
C PHE A 13 -10.19 5.43 9.66
N VAL A 14 -10.80 6.34 10.42
CA VAL A 14 -11.40 6.03 11.73
C VAL A 14 -12.49 4.96 11.60
N ARG A 15 -13.35 5.05 10.58
CA ARG A 15 -14.38 4.04 10.32
C ARG A 15 -13.76 2.65 10.05
N CYS A 16 -12.69 2.57 9.27
CA CYS A 16 -12.00 1.30 9.03
C CYS A 16 -11.42 0.72 10.31
N MET A 17 -10.84 1.55 11.18
CA MET A 17 -10.34 1.08 12.48
C MET A 17 -11.45 0.51 13.39
N LEU A 18 -12.66 1.06 13.33
CA LEU A 18 -13.78 0.63 14.18
C LEU A 18 -14.48 -0.64 13.67
N ASN A 19 -14.45 -0.89 12.36
CA ASN A 19 -15.24 -1.96 11.73
C ASN A 19 -14.48 -3.29 11.61
N HIS A 20 -13.21 -3.36 11.97
CA HIS A 20 -12.36 -4.47 11.60
C HIS A 20 -11.48 -5.01 12.75
N ASN A 21 -11.30 -6.33 12.78
CA ASN A 21 -10.46 -7.07 13.74
C ASN A 21 -8.94 -6.97 13.44
N TYR A 22 -8.47 -5.90 12.79
CA TYR A 22 -7.08 -5.78 12.35
C TYR A 22 -6.50 -4.39 12.65
N ASN A 23 -5.18 -4.31 12.78
CA ASN A 23 -4.48 -3.10 13.23
C ASN A 23 -3.91 -2.33 12.03
N LEU A 24 -4.79 -1.64 11.28
CA LEU A 24 -4.41 -0.84 10.11
C LEU A 24 -3.32 0.21 10.42
N VAL A 25 -3.35 0.81 11.61
CA VAL A 25 -2.32 1.78 12.04
C VAL A 25 -0.96 1.10 12.14
N PHE A 26 -0.90 -0.05 12.81
CA PHE A 26 0.34 -0.79 12.99
C PHE A 26 0.89 -1.28 11.64
N ASP A 27 0.04 -1.89 10.81
CA ASP A 27 0.43 -2.37 9.48
C ASP A 27 0.95 -1.23 8.60
N PHE A 28 0.24 -0.10 8.58
CA PHE A 28 0.67 1.10 7.87
C PHE A 28 2.03 1.59 8.38
N GLN A 29 2.20 1.70 9.70
CA GLN A 29 3.41 2.24 10.30
C GLN A 29 4.65 1.37 10.03
N ILE A 30 4.47 0.04 10.04
CA ILE A 30 5.50 -0.91 9.65
C ILE A 30 5.95 -0.68 8.21
N ILE A 31 5.00 -0.65 7.30
CA ILE A 31 5.26 -0.50 5.86
C ILE A 31 5.92 0.85 5.60
N TYR A 32 5.37 1.90 6.19
CA TYR A 32 5.89 3.26 6.10
C TYR A 32 7.34 3.33 6.57
N ASN A 33 7.66 2.78 7.74
CA ASN A 33 9.01 2.86 8.31
C ASN A 33 10.05 1.97 7.59
N THR A 34 9.62 1.03 6.75
CA THR A 34 10.50 0.00 6.19
C THR A 34 10.83 0.22 4.71
N ILE A 35 9.98 0.92 3.96
CA ILE A 35 10.10 0.94 2.49
C ILE A 35 10.24 2.36 1.95
N GLU A 36 11.46 2.89 2.00
CA GLU A 36 11.81 4.24 1.52
C GLU A 36 11.41 4.48 0.05
N ILE A 37 11.59 3.49 -0.83
CA ILE A 37 11.24 3.61 -2.25
C ILE A 37 9.72 3.80 -2.45
N LEU A 38 8.89 3.15 -1.63
CA LEU A 38 7.45 3.39 -1.68
C LEU A 38 7.11 4.78 -1.15
N LEU A 39 7.79 5.26 -0.10
CA LEU A 39 7.59 6.61 0.42
C LEU A 39 7.99 7.71 -0.56
N TYR A 40 8.96 7.43 -1.44
CA TYR A 40 9.41 8.41 -2.43
C TYR A 40 8.36 8.69 -3.51
N TYR A 41 7.62 7.65 -3.94
CA TYR A 41 6.65 7.79 -5.03
C TYR A 41 5.19 7.78 -4.55
N LEU A 42 4.85 7.02 -3.51
CA LEU A 42 3.49 6.91 -3.00
C LEU A 42 3.22 7.95 -1.92
N ASN A 43 2.15 8.72 -2.09
CA ASN A 43 1.66 9.57 -1.02
C ASN A 43 1.08 8.71 0.12
N LEU A 44 1.00 9.27 1.32
CA LEU A 44 0.51 8.57 2.52
C LEU A 44 -0.87 7.93 2.30
N TRP A 45 -1.76 8.63 1.61
CA TRP A 45 -3.13 8.15 1.41
C TRP A 45 -3.19 6.92 0.50
N CYS A 46 -2.41 6.94 -0.59
CA CYS A 46 -2.23 5.82 -1.50
C CYS A 46 -1.69 4.60 -0.75
N LEU A 47 -0.73 4.81 0.17
CA LEU A 47 -0.17 3.74 0.99
C LEU A 47 -1.20 3.18 1.99
N VAL A 48 -2.00 4.03 2.63
CA VAL A 48 -3.11 3.60 3.51
C VAL A 48 -4.11 2.74 2.75
N LEU A 49 -4.57 3.19 1.59
CA LEU A 49 -5.53 2.45 0.76
C LEU A 49 -4.92 1.15 0.23
N LEU A 50 -3.63 1.18 -0.14
CA LEU A 50 -2.91 -0.02 -0.52
C LEU A 50 -2.90 -1.03 0.63
N VAL A 51 -2.49 -0.65 1.85
CA VAL A 51 -2.47 -1.57 3.00
C VAL A 51 -3.87 -2.12 3.30
N HIS A 52 -4.89 -1.26 3.30
CA HIS A 52 -6.27 -1.64 3.60
C HIS A 52 -6.86 -2.65 2.60
N LYS A 53 -6.54 -2.53 1.30
CA LYS A 53 -7.13 -3.36 0.22
C LYS A 53 -6.94 -4.87 0.43
N TRP A 54 -5.98 -5.30 1.26
CA TRP A 54 -5.65 -6.72 1.48
C TRP A 54 -6.01 -7.24 2.87
N GLN A 55 -6.63 -6.41 3.71
CA GLN A 55 -6.98 -6.78 5.07
C GLN A 55 -8.26 -7.64 5.09
N ILE A 56 -8.14 -8.85 4.54
CA ILE A 56 -9.17 -9.89 4.56
C ILE A 56 -9.10 -10.67 5.90
N GLN A 57 -7.91 -10.73 6.51
CA GLN A 57 -7.65 -11.45 7.77
C GLN A 57 -6.57 -10.72 8.59
N PRO A 58 -6.55 -10.88 9.93
CA PRO A 58 -5.48 -10.33 10.76
C PRO A 58 -4.11 -10.86 10.32
N ILE A 59 -3.17 -9.95 10.11
CA ILE A 59 -1.81 -10.26 9.70
C ILE A 59 -0.93 -10.27 10.95
N ASN A 60 -0.70 -11.46 11.51
CA ASN A 60 0.06 -11.62 12.75
C ASN A 60 1.58 -11.64 12.55
N SER A 61 2.07 -11.38 11.33
CA SER A 61 3.49 -11.49 10.97
C SER A 61 3.89 -10.39 9.98
N MET A 62 4.96 -9.67 10.32
CA MET A 62 5.62 -8.66 9.47
C MET A 62 5.91 -9.20 8.07
N THR A 63 6.52 -10.38 7.98
CA THR A 63 6.87 -11.03 6.71
C THR A 63 5.63 -11.29 5.87
N LYS A 64 4.51 -11.70 6.50
CA LYS A 64 3.24 -11.91 5.81
C LYS A 64 2.67 -10.58 5.30
N LEU A 65 2.77 -9.50 6.08
CA LEU A 65 2.36 -8.15 5.67
C LEU A 65 3.14 -7.68 4.44
N PHE A 66 4.46 -7.70 4.50
CA PHE A 66 5.32 -7.34 3.38
C PHE A 66 5.05 -8.19 2.15
N ARG A 67 4.93 -9.51 2.32
CA ARG A 67 4.66 -10.42 1.21
C ARG A 67 3.35 -10.07 0.52
N VAL A 68 2.28 -9.76 1.26
CA VAL A 68 0.99 -9.39 0.68
C VAL A 68 1.09 -8.07 -0.10
N VAL A 69 1.68 -7.04 0.50
CA VAL A 69 1.84 -5.72 -0.13
C VAL A 69 2.67 -5.83 -1.42
N PHE A 70 3.82 -6.50 -1.37
CA PHE A 70 4.68 -6.68 -2.55
C PHE A 70 4.06 -7.61 -3.60
N THR A 71 3.28 -8.62 -3.19
CA THR A 71 2.51 -9.45 -4.14
C THR A 71 1.54 -8.60 -4.94
N CYS A 72 0.87 -7.65 -4.31
CA CYS A 72 -0.01 -6.76 -5.06
C CYS A 72 0.76 -5.80 -5.98
N LEU A 73 1.84 -5.19 -5.50
CA LEU A 73 2.58 -4.24 -6.32
C LEU A 73 3.24 -4.92 -7.52
N SER A 74 3.75 -6.14 -7.33
CA SER A 74 4.37 -6.96 -8.38
C SER A 74 3.36 -7.52 -9.39
N SER A 75 2.10 -7.72 -9.00
CA SER A 75 1.03 -8.12 -9.92
C SER A 75 0.67 -7.02 -10.94
N GLY A 76 1.19 -5.81 -10.73
CA GLY A 76 1.02 -4.69 -11.64
C GLY A 76 -0.23 -3.86 -11.37
N ILE A 77 -0.75 -3.85 -10.14
CA ILE A 77 -1.92 -3.04 -9.75
C ILE A 77 -1.82 -1.57 -10.17
N LEU A 78 -0.60 -1.01 -10.16
CA LEU A 78 -0.33 0.38 -10.52
C LEU A 78 -0.10 0.59 -12.02
N LEU A 79 -0.06 -0.44 -12.87
CA LEU A 79 0.20 -0.26 -14.29
C LEU A 79 -1.01 0.38 -15.00
N THR A 80 -0.75 1.20 -16.02
CA THR A 80 -1.81 1.91 -16.78
C THR A 80 -2.46 1.06 -17.89
N ASN A 81 -1.93 -0.14 -18.14
CA ASN A 81 -2.49 -1.06 -19.13
C ASN A 81 -3.69 -1.84 -18.56
N LYS A 82 -4.35 -2.67 -19.40
CA LYS A 82 -5.52 -3.49 -19.04
C LYS A 82 -5.33 -4.41 -17.81
N HIS A 83 -4.13 -4.52 -17.26
CA HIS A 83 -3.80 -5.39 -16.13
C HIS A 83 -3.78 -4.65 -14.79
N GLY A 84 -3.68 -3.31 -14.76
CA GLY A 84 -3.72 -2.55 -13.51
C GLY A 84 -5.14 -2.14 -13.14
N SER A 85 -5.55 -2.48 -11.91
CA SER A 85 -6.86 -2.05 -11.36
C SER A 85 -6.81 -0.68 -10.68
N GLY A 86 -5.62 -0.10 -10.51
CA GLY A 86 -5.42 1.12 -9.75
C GLY A 86 -5.77 0.98 -8.27
N ILE A 87 -5.69 2.11 -7.57
CA ILE A 87 -6.11 2.23 -6.17
C ILE A 87 -7.24 3.25 -6.14
N ILE A 88 -8.45 2.77 -5.89
CA ILE A 88 -9.66 3.60 -5.99
C ILE A 88 -9.85 4.41 -4.72
N GLU A 89 -10.07 5.72 -4.88
CA GLU A 89 -10.47 6.65 -3.83
C GLU A 89 -11.75 6.17 -3.14
N GLN A 90 -11.75 6.15 -1.82
CA GLN A 90 -12.88 5.66 -1.01
C GLN A 90 -13.76 6.78 -0.46
N CYS A 91 -13.28 8.03 -0.53
CA CYS A 91 -13.96 9.20 0.01
C CYS A 91 -14.76 9.98 -1.04
N GLU A 92 -14.59 9.68 -2.32
CA GLU A 92 -15.28 10.32 -3.43
C GLU A 92 -16.34 9.39 -4.02
N LYS A 93 -17.35 9.97 -4.68
CA LYS A 93 -18.39 9.18 -5.36
C LYS A 93 -17.91 8.63 -6.70
N ASP A 94 -17.05 9.38 -7.36
CA ASP A 94 -16.49 9.02 -8.65
C ASP A 94 -15.33 8.04 -8.46
N LEU A 95 -15.18 7.10 -9.40
CA LEU A 95 -14.09 6.13 -9.37
C LEU A 95 -12.79 6.82 -9.79
N VAL A 96 -12.06 7.35 -8.81
CA VAL A 96 -10.79 8.06 -9.01
C VAL A 96 -9.63 7.16 -8.60
N ASP A 97 -8.65 6.96 -9.49
CA ASP A 97 -7.39 6.30 -9.12
C ASP A 97 -6.49 7.29 -8.36
N VAL A 98 -6.24 7.03 -7.07
CA VAL A 98 -5.39 7.89 -6.24
C VAL A 98 -3.93 7.85 -6.68
N ALA A 99 -3.53 6.84 -7.46
CA ALA A 99 -2.18 6.70 -8.00
C ALA A 99 -2.03 7.39 -9.37
N ILE A 100 -3.05 8.09 -9.90
CA ILE A 100 -3.05 8.68 -11.24
C ILE A 100 -1.86 9.61 -11.52
N TYR A 101 -1.34 10.27 -10.49
CA TYR A 101 -0.21 11.19 -10.58
C TYR A 101 1.13 10.51 -10.92
N LEU A 102 1.22 9.18 -10.80
CA LEU A 102 2.45 8.45 -11.12
C LEU A 102 2.67 8.33 -12.63
N THR A 103 3.90 8.58 -13.08
CA THR A 103 4.30 8.32 -14.46
C THR A 103 4.40 6.82 -14.75
N ASN A 104 4.38 6.43 -16.02
CA ASN A 104 4.57 5.03 -16.41
C ASN A 104 5.93 4.47 -15.94
N GLU A 105 6.97 5.29 -15.94
CA GLU A 105 8.29 4.93 -15.44
C GLU A 105 8.27 4.66 -13.94
N GLN A 106 7.67 5.55 -13.15
CA GLN A 106 7.54 5.38 -11.70
C GLN A 106 6.74 4.12 -11.34
N ARG A 107 5.65 3.85 -12.06
CA ARG A 107 4.85 2.64 -11.88
C ARG A 107 5.68 1.38 -12.15
N LEU A 108 6.48 1.38 -13.22
CA LEU A 108 7.35 0.26 -13.56
C LEU A 108 8.45 0.05 -12.51
N ILE A 109 9.06 1.12 -12.00
CA ILE A 109 10.07 1.07 -10.93
C ILE A 109 9.47 0.41 -9.69
N ILE A 110 8.29 0.87 -9.24
CA ILE A 110 7.61 0.32 -8.06
C ILE A 110 7.27 -1.17 -8.26
N THR A 111 6.70 -1.54 -9.41
CA THR A 111 6.36 -2.93 -9.72
C THR A 111 7.59 -3.84 -9.79
N THR A 112 8.70 -3.36 -10.35
CA THR A 112 9.95 -4.12 -10.42
C THR A 112 10.57 -4.28 -9.04
N TYR A 113 10.66 -3.19 -8.27
CA TYR A 113 11.12 -3.22 -6.88
C TYR A 113 10.32 -4.22 -6.03
N ALA A 114 8.99 -4.26 -6.19
CA ALA A 114 8.16 -5.21 -5.48
C ALA A 114 8.45 -6.67 -5.85
N LYS A 115 8.78 -6.96 -7.11
CA LYS A 115 9.22 -8.31 -7.53
C LYS A 115 10.52 -8.70 -6.85
N ASP A 116 11.49 -7.79 -6.81
CA ASP A 116 12.78 -8.03 -6.17
C ASP A 116 12.62 -8.29 -4.67
N MET A 117 11.77 -7.50 -3.99
CA MET A 117 11.48 -7.70 -2.56
C MET A 117 10.79 -9.03 -2.28
N LEU A 118 9.90 -9.51 -3.17
CA LEU A 118 9.32 -10.84 -3.03
C LEU A 118 10.36 -11.95 -3.17
N HIS A 119 11.31 -11.80 -4.09
CA HIS A 119 12.42 -12.74 -4.19
C HIS A 119 13.23 -12.77 -2.89
N LEU A 120 13.57 -11.62 -2.32
CA LEU A 120 14.29 -11.55 -1.03
C LEU A 120 13.50 -12.19 0.12
N ILE A 121 12.18 -12.00 0.17
CA ILE A 121 11.31 -12.64 1.16
C ILE A 121 11.28 -14.16 0.95
N ALA A 122 11.17 -14.63 -0.29
CA ALA A 122 11.10 -16.06 -0.62
C ALA A 122 12.39 -16.81 -0.26
N PHE A 123 13.55 -16.15 -0.37
CA PHE A 123 14.84 -16.71 0.04
C PHE A 123 15.20 -16.46 1.51
N GLU A 124 14.30 -15.86 2.30
CA GLU A 124 14.53 -15.50 3.71
C GLU A 124 15.72 -14.54 3.94
N ILE A 125 16.16 -13.82 2.90
CA ILE A 125 17.26 -12.84 2.93
C ILE A 125 16.71 -11.43 3.23
N PHE A 126 15.39 -11.27 3.27
CA PHE A 126 14.76 -10.02 3.66
C PHE A 126 15.07 -9.70 5.13
N ASN A 127 16.10 -8.89 5.34
CA ASN A 127 16.45 -8.34 6.64
C ASN A 127 15.35 -7.36 7.05
N ASN A 128 14.52 -7.77 8.01
CA ASN A 128 13.57 -6.88 8.65
C ASN A 128 14.36 -5.72 9.28
N PRO A 129 14.23 -4.46 8.82
CA PRO A 129 15.04 -3.34 9.32
C PRO A 129 14.73 -2.99 10.78
N MET A 130 13.67 -3.59 11.36
CA MET A 130 13.31 -3.45 12.77
C MET A 130 13.94 -4.52 13.68
N LYS A 131 14.88 -5.35 13.19
CA LYS A 131 15.71 -6.24 14.03
C LYS A 131 16.93 -5.48 14.59
N HIS A 132 16.69 -4.51 15.47
CA HIS A 132 17.69 -3.94 16.35
C HIS A 132 17.10 -3.80 17.75
#